data_AF-A0A352Q1D9-F1
#
_entry.id   AF-A0A352Q1D9-F1
#
_cell.length_a   1.000
_cell.length_b   1.000
_cell.length_c   1.000
_cell.angle_alpha   90.00
_cell.angle_beta   90.00
_cell.angle_gamma   90.00
#
_symmetry.space_group_name_H-M   'P 1'
#
loop_
_entity.id
_entity.type
_entity.pdbx_description
1 polymer ?
#
loop_
_entity_poly.entity_id
_entity_poly.type
_entity_poly.pdbx_seq_one_letter_code
_entity_poly.pdbx_strand_id
1 'polypeptide(L)'
;DLSNAAIALGVTQAARISQDIAQRFGLDQLTVTGGGEETALMAGKDFSPRLYARYAYGIFSQVGTLFLGYRLTEHLRVEAGAGEKQTIDLLYTIEKP
;
A
#
# COMPACT_ATOMS: atom_id res chain seq x y z
N ASP A 1 -11.19 -28.27 -15.45
CA ASP A 1 -11.43 -26.86 -15.07
C ASP A 1 -12.08 -26.60 -13.70
N LEU A 2 -12.13 -27.55 -12.76
CA LEU A 2 -12.62 -27.27 -11.39
C LEU A 2 -11.64 -26.42 -10.57
N SER A 3 -10.33 -26.64 -10.71
CA SER A 3 -9.32 -25.87 -9.99
C SER A 3 -9.33 -24.39 -10.38
N ASN A 4 -9.51 -24.10 -11.67
CA ASN A 4 -9.63 -22.72 -12.17
C ASN A 4 -10.89 -22.04 -11.64
N ALA A 5 -12.02 -22.77 -11.59
CA ALA A 5 -13.26 -22.26 -10.99
C ALA A 5 -13.12 -22.01 -9.48
N ALA A 6 -12.46 -22.91 -8.75
CA ALA A 6 -12.20 -22.75 -7.32
C ALA A 6 -11.29 -21.54 -7.02
N ILE A 7 -10.24 -21.35 -7.83
CA ILE A 7 -9.36 -20.18 -7.74
C ILE A 7 -10.13 -18.90 -8.07
N ALA A 8 -10.92 -18.88 -9.14
CA ALA A 8 -11.71 -17.71 -9.52
C ALA A 8 -12.73 -17.31 -8.44
N LEU A 9 -13.38 -18.29 -7.82
CA LEU A 9 -14.28 -18.07 -6.68
C LEU A 9 -13.52 -17.53 -5.46
N GLY A 10 -12.36 -18.12 -5.14
CA GLY A 10 -11.49 -17.65 -4.06
C GLY A 10 -11.04 -16.21 -4.24
N VAL A 11 -10.60 -15.85 -5.46
CA VAL A 11 -10.19 -14.49 -5.82
C VAL A 11 -11.37 -13.52 -5.73
N THR A 12 -12.54 -13.88 -6.24
CA THR A 12 -13.75 -13.03 -6.17
C THR A 12 -14.19 -12.78 -4.72
N GLN A 13 -14.13 -13.81 -3.89
CA GLN A 13 -14.48 -13.70 -2.48
C GLN A 13 -13.47 -12.85 -1.71
N ALA A 14 -12.17 -13.03 -1.96
CA ALA A 14 -11.11 -12.20 -1.38
C ALA A 14 -11.24 -10.73 -1.82
N ALA A 15 -11.52 -10.46 -3.10
CA ALA A 15 -11.73 -9.12 -3.62
C ALA A 15 -12.91 -8.42 -2.94
N ARG A 16 -14.03 -9.11 -2.72
CA ARG A 16 -15.20 -8.56 -2.03
C ARG A 16 -14.88 -8.19 -0.57
N ILE A 17 -14.21 -9.07 0.17
CA ILE A 17 -13.81 -8.81 1.55
C ILE A 17 -12.88 -7.60 1.62
N SER A 18 -11.88 -7.53 0.74
CA SER A 18 -10.98 -6.39 0.67
C SER A 18 -11.72 -5.10 0.35
N GLN A 19 -12.71 -5.12 -0.55
CA GLN A 19 -13.53 -3.96 -0.89
C GLN A 19 -14.41 -3.50 0.27
N ASP A 20 -15.04 -4.42 1.01
CA ASP A 20 -15.87 -4.09 2.17
C ASP A 20 -15.05 -3.45 3.30
N ILE A 21 -13.85 -3.98 3.58
CA ILE A 21 -12.91 -3.41 4.55
C ILE A 21 -12.47 -2.02 4.06
N ALA A 22 -12.07 -1.91 2.80
CA ALA A 22 -11.65 -0.64 2.21
C ALA A 22 -12.76 0.42 2.33
N GLN A 23 -14.00 0.10 2.00
CA GLN A 23 -15.14 1.02 2.11
C GLN A 23 -15.41 1.43 3.56
N ARG A 24 -15.40 0.48 4.51
CA ARG A 24 -15.70 0.76 5.92
C ARG A 24 -14.66 1.68 6.56
N PHE A 25 -13.40 1.55 6.18
CA PHE A 25 -12.30 2.37 6.68
C PHE A 25 -11.94 3.54 5.75
N GLY A 26 -12.64 3.67 4.62
CA GLY A 26 -12.37 4.66 3.58
C GLY A 26 -10.97 4.56 2.98
N LEU A 27 -10.42 3.35 2.86
CA LEU A 27 -9.13 3.08 2.24
C LEU A 27 -9.30 2.95 0.72
N ASP A 28 -8.32 3.44 -0.02
CA ASP A 28 -8.25 3.27 -1.48
C ASP A 28 -7.44 2.02 -1.87
N GLN A 29 -6.58 1.54 -0.95
CA GLN A 29 -5.73 0.39 -1.17
C GLN A 29 -5.73 -0.54 0.04
N LEU A 30 -5.94 -1.82 -0.18
CA LEU A 30 -5.67 -2.89 0.77
C LEU A 30 -5.07 -4.07 0.00
N THR A 31 -3.81 -4.38 0.27
CA THR A 31 -3.07 -5.40 -0.49
C THR A 31 -2.06 -6.11 0.38
N VAL A 32 -1.59 -7.27 -0.09
CA VAL A 32 -0.43 -7.97 0.47
C VAL A 32 0.71 -7.82 -0.52
N THR A 33 1.86 -7.36 -0.05
CA THR A 33 3.06 -7.10 -0.85
C THR A 33 4.26 -7.83 -0.27
N GLY A 34 5.33 -7.97 -1.06
CA GLY A 34 6.55 -8.67 -0.67
C GLY A 34 6.48 -10.18 -0.87
N GLY A 35 7.46 -10.89 -0.31
CA GLY A 35 7.55 -12.35 -0.33
C GLY A 35 8.51 -12.87 0.73
N GLY A 36 8.27 -14.10 1.22
CA GLY A 36 9.02 -14.65 2.34
C GLY A 36 8.88 -13.80 3.60
N GLU A 37 9.97 -13.56 4.32
CA GLU A 37 10.01 -12.75 5.55
C GLU A 37 9.63 -11.28 5.35
N GLU A 38 9.72 -10.77 4.12
CA GLU A 38 9.36 -9.38 3.78
C GLU A 38 7.87 -9.20 3.45
N THR A 39 7.06 -10.25 3.62
CA THR A 39 5.62 -10.16 3.36
C THR A 39 4.97 -9.16 4.31
N ALA A 40 4.23 -8.21 3.74
CA ALA A 40 3.55 -7.15 4.48
C ALA A 40 2.11 -6.95 4.01
N LEU A 41 1.21 -6.69 4.96
CA LEU A 41 -0.11 -6.15 4.68
C LEU A 41 0.01 -4.63 4.52
N MET A 42 -0.45 -4.10 3.40
CA MET A 42 -0.42 -2.67 3.11
C MET A 42 -1.84 -2.11 2.99
N ALA A 43 -2.14 -1.10 3.80
CA ALA A 43 -3.37 -0.32 3.76
C ALA A 43 -3.03 1.12 3.35
N GLY A 44 -3.76 1.71 2.42
CA GLY A 44 -3.46 3.02 1.87
C GLY A 44 -4.70 3.87 1.60
N LYS A 45 -4.51 5.19 1.66
CA LYS A 45 -5.53 6.19 1.35
C LYS A 45 -4.91 7.39 0.65
N ASP A 46 -5.56 7.83 -0.41
CA ASP A 46 -5.26 9.07 -1.12
C ASP A 46 -6.21 10.16 -0.63
N PHE A 47 -5.68 11.17 0.07
CA PHE A 47 -6.47 12.30 0.55
C PHE A 47 -6.67 13.36 -0.53
N SER A 48 -5.78 13.39 -1.53
CA SER A 48 -5.85 14.22 -2.72
C SER A 48 -4.96 13.61 -3.81
N PRO A 49 -4.98 14.11 -5.07
CA PRO A 49 -4.05 13.66 -6.11
C PRO A 49 -2.55 13.82 -5.76
N ARG A 50 -2.24 14.61 -4.72
CA ARG A 50 -0.87 14.93 -4.30
C ARG A 50 -0.52 14.44 -2.90
N LEU A 51 -1.48 13.97 -2.09
CA LEU A 51 -1.28 13.61 -0.69
C LEU A 51 -1.84 12.21 -0.44
N TYR A 52 -1.00 11.31 0.06
CA TYR A 52 -1.38 9.95 0.43
C TYR A 52 -0.77 9.53 1.76
N ALA A 53 -1.42 8.60 2.45
CA ALA A 53 -0.82 7.85 3.54
C ALA A 53 -0.93 6.36 3.29
N ARG A 54 0.10 5.61 3.68
CA ARG A 54 0.14 4.16 3.62
C ARG A 54 0.66 3.59 4.92
N TYR A 55 0.09 2.50 5.38
CA TYR A 55 0.56 1.73 6.51
C TYR A 55 0.96 0.34 6.02
N ALA A 56 2.22 -0.04 6.23
CA ALA A 56 2.73 -1.36 5.93
C ALA A 56 3.00 -2.11 7.23
N TYR A 57 2.43 -3.29 7.38
CA TYR A 57 2.61 -4.15 8.54
C TYR A 57 3.23 -5.48 8.11
N GLY A 58 4.49 -5.71 8.48
CA GLY A 58 5.17 -6.97 8.23
C GLY A 58 4.51 -8.09 9.00
N ILE A 59 3.98 -9.10 8.31
CA ILE A 59 3.19 -10.17 8.97
C ILE A 59 4.08 -11.15 9.74
N PHE A 60 5.34 -11.28 9.33
CA PHE A 60 6.34 -12.12 9.98
C PHE A 60 7.21 -11.34 10.96
N SER A 61 7.71 -10.16 10.56
CA SER A 61 8.47 -9.28 11.45
C SER A 61 7.63 -8.63 12.55
N GLN A 62 6.30 -8.56 12.39
CA GLN A 62 5.37 -7.85 13.27
C GLN A 62 5.67 -6.36 13.45
N VAL A 63 6.38 -5.78 12.49
CA VAL A 63 6.76 -4.36 12.49
C VAL A 63 5.82 -3.57 11.58
N GLY A 64 5.30 -2.47 12.11
CA GLY A 64 4.49 -1.49 11.37
C GLY A 64 5.28 -0.25 10.97
N THR A 65 5.06 0.24 9.75
CA THR A 65 5.58 1.53 9.28
C THR A 65 4.48 2.34 8.61
N LEU A 66 4.30 3.58 9.06
CA LEU A 66 3.44 4.58 8.43
C LEU A 66 4.27 5.43 7.47
N PHE A 67 3.80 5.56 6.24
CA PHE A 67 4.35 6.43 5.22
C PHE A 67 3.36 7.56 4.92
N LEU A 68 3.85 8.79 4.91
CA LEU A 68 3.10 9.97 4.47
C LEU A 68 3.82 10.58 3.28
N GLY A 69 3.18 10.59 2.12
CA GLY A 69 3.78 11.12 0.90
C GLY A 69 3.07 12.35 0.38
N TYR A 70 3.84 13.35 -0.05
CA TYR A 70 3.33 14.56 -0.68
C TYR A 70 4.10 14.91 -1.96
N ARG A 71 3.38 15.18 -3.04
CA ARG A 71 3.95 15.64 -4.31
C ARG A 71 4.12 17.15 -4.30
N LEU A 72 5.35 17.63 -4.25
CA LEU A 72 5.71 19.06 -4.27
C LEU A 72 5.63 19.66 -5.69
N THR A 73 6.00 18.89 -6.71
CA THR A 73 5.88 19.23 -8.14
C THR A 73 5.67 17.94 -8.94
N GLU A 74 5.40 18.01 -10.25
CA GLU A 74 5.31 16.79 -11.09
C GLU A 74 6.55 15.91 -11.02
N HIS A 75 7.72 16.51 -10.76
CA HIS A 75 9.00 15.81 -10.71
C HIS A 75 9.52 15.59 -9.29
N LEU A 76 8.93 16.23 -8.26
CA LEU A 76 9.46 16.21 -6.89
C LEU A 76 8.41 15.72 -5.89
N ARG A 77 8.77 14.70 -5.11
CA ARG A 77 7.96 14.13 -4.03
C ARG A 77 8.77 14.09 -2.75
N VAL A 78 8.12 14.33 -1.61
CA VAL A 78 8.64 14.03 -0.28
C VAL A 78 7.85 12.88 0.31
N GLU A 79 8.51 11.97 1.00
CA GLU A 79 7.88 10.91 1.77
C GLU A 79 8.49 10.86 3.17
N ALA A 80 7.66 10.84 4.20
CA ALA A 80 8.07 10.63 5.57
C ALA A 80 7.67 9.23 6.02
N GLY A 81 8.62 8.48 6.57
CA GLY A 81 8.41 7.16 7.14
C GLY A 81 8.48 7.21 8.67
N ALA A 82 7.54 6.55 9.34
CA ALA A 82 7.49 6.39 10.79
C ALA A 82 7.21 4.92 11.14
N GLY A 83 8.27 4.20 11.52
CA GLY A 83 8.21 2.84 12.03
C GLY A 83 9.28 2.64 13.10
N GLU A 84 10.02 1.54 13.04
CA GLU A 84 11.21 1.33 13.90
C GLU A 84 12.25 2.44 13.73
N LYS A 85 12.32 3.01 12.53
CA LYS A 85 13.11 4.19 12.21
C LYS A 85 12.21 5.27 11.65
N GLN A 86 12.62 6.52 11.85
CA GLN A 86 11.99 7.68 11.25
C GLN A 86 12.85 8.13 10.06
N THR A 87 12.22 8.31 8.90
CA THR A 87 12.90 8.69 7.66
C THR A 87 12.17 9.85 6.99
N ILE A 88 12.92 10.64 6.23
CA ILE A 88 12.40 11.65 5.31
C ILE A 88 13.16 11.50 4.00
N ASP A 89 12.45 11.09 2.96
CA ASP A 89 12.99 10.82 1.63
C ASP A 89 12.51 11.89 0.65
N LEU A 90 13.44 12.36 -0.20
CA LEU A 90 13.16 13.33 -1.25
C LEU A 90 13.41 12.66 -2.60
N LEU A 91 12.34 12.46 -3.38
CA LEU A 91 12.39 11.73 -4.65
C LEU A 91 12.22 12.72 -5.81
N TYR A 92 13.22 12.77 -6.70
CA TYR A 92 13.17 13.54 -7.94
C TYR A 92 13.15 12.60 -9.16
N THR A 93 12.17 12.76 -10.03
CA THR A 93 12.00 11.96 -11.25
C THR A 93 12.43 12.76 -12.47
N ILE A 94 13.30 12.18 -13.29
CA ILE A 94 13.69 12.73 -14.60
C ILE A 94 13.14 11.77 -15.67
N GLU A 95 12.19 12.26 -16.47
CA GLU A 95 11.72 11.54 -17.64
C GLU A 95 12.68 11.77 -18.79
N LYS A 96 13.17 10.69 -19.40
CA LYS A 96 13.96 10.78 -20.63
C LYS A 96 12.98 10.86 -21.82
N PRO A 97 13.21 11.77 -22.79
CA PRO A 97 12.40 11.88 -23.99
C PRO A 97 12.53 10.65 -24.91
#